data_AF-A0A6L7JQU5-F1
#
_entry.id   AF-A0A6L7JQU5-F1
#
_cell.length_a   1.000
_cell.length_b   1.000
_cell.length_c   1.000
_cell.angle_alpha   90.00
_cell.angle_beta   90.00
_cell.angle_gamma   90.00
#
_symmetry.space_group_name_H-M   'P 1'
#
loop_
_entity.id
_entity.type
_entity.pdbx_description
1 polymer ?
#
loop_
_entity_poly.entity_id
_entity_poly.type
_entity_poly.pdbx_seq_one_letter_code
_entity_poly.pdbx_strand_id
1 'polypeptide(L)'
;HPDQYAISKQDHELMLKMQFDDWFEDEKLLESLKPALQGLIAYYLAHARKKDEPLDPVARFHLRNGAQLKRLNWLGDRSPNGFRQSAGMLANYIYEPDKIVQNHEAHVKDRIFAIDRKIYDLVPPELRANQPKKRQKRKK
;
A
#
# COMPACT_ATOMS: atom_id res chain seq x y z
N HIS A 1 -16.55 -9.38 18.39
CA HIS A 1 -16.92 -7.96 18.26
C HIS A 1 -16.61 -7.53 16.82
N PRO A 2 -17.49 -6.82 16.11
CA PRO A 2 -17.18 -6.29 14.77
C PRO A 2 -15.96 -5.34 14.76
N ASP A 3 -15.51 -4.87 15.94
CA ASP A 3 -14.35 -3.99 16.12
C ASP A 3 -12.98 -4.68 16.27
N GLN A 4 -12.89 -6.00 16.08
CA GLN A 4 -11.61 -6.71 16.28
C GLN A 4 -10.68 -6.67 15.06
N TYR A 5 -11.21 -6.42 13.86
CA TYR A 5 -10.46 -6.49 12.61
C TYR A 5 -10.47 -5.16 11.88
N ALA A 6 -9.31 -4.72 11.40
CA ALA A 6 -9.16 -3.52 10.58
C ALA A 6 -9.79 -3.67 9.17
N ILE A 7 -10.27 -4.86 8.83
CA ILE A 7 -10.90 -5.26 7.57
C ILE A 7 -12.23 -5.95 7.84
N SER A 8 -13.08 -6.10 6.82
CA SER A 8 -14.36 -6.78 6.96
C SER A 8 -14.18 -8.24 7.41
N LYS A 9 -15.19 -8.79 8.08
CA LYS A 9 -15.18 -10.21 8.49
C LYS A 9 -15.00 -11.14 7.28
N GLN A 10 -15.64 -10.82 6.15
CA GLN A 10 -15.53 -11.59 4.91
C GLN A 10 -14.10 -11.56 4.36
N ASP A 11 -13.46 -10.40 4.31
CA ASP A 11 -12.08 -10.28 3.84
C ASP A 11 -11.11 -11.03 4.76
N HIS A 12 -11.34 -10.96 6.08
CA HIS A 12 -10.56 -11.71 7.05
C HIS A 12 -10.68 -13.23 6.82
N GLU A 13 -11.90 -13.75 6.63
CA GLU A 13 -12.12 -15.17 6.31
C GLU A 13 -11.47 -15.60 4.99
N LEU A 14 -11.44 -14.74 3.98
CA LEU A 14 -10.71 -15.00 2.74
C LEU A 14 -9.20 -15.06 2.98
N MET A 15 -8.64 -14.12 3.76
CA MET A 15 -7.19 -14.08 4.04
C MET A 15 -6.72 -15.27 4.86
N LEU A 16 -7.56 -15.84 5.72
CA LEU A 16 -7.22 -17.09 6.44
C LEU A 16 -6.90 -18.24 5.48
N LYS A 17 -7.43 -18.23 4.25
CA LYS A 17 -7.13 -19.26 3.24
C LYS A 17 -5.71 -19.14 2.67
N MET A 18 -5.03 -18.01 2.87
CA MET A 18 -3.63 -17.80 2.45
C MET A 18 -2.63 -18.50 3.38
N GLN A 19 -3.07 -19.08 4.50
CA GLN A 19 -2.20 -19.83 5.42
C GLN A 19 -1.80 -21.21 4.88
N PHE A 20 -2.49 -21.70 3.85
CA PHE A 20 -2.18 -22.97 3.20
C PHE A 20 -1.16 -22.74 2.10
N ASP A 21 -0.24 -23.70 1.95
CA ASP A 21 0.69 -23.70 0.83
C ASP A 21 -0.09 -23.74 -0.50
N ASP A 22 0.48 -23.12 -1.54
CA ASP A 22 -0.07 -23.09 -2.90
C ASP A 22 -1.49 -22.49 -3.03
N TRP A 23 -1.94 -21.69 -2.06
CA TRP A 23 -3.23 -20.96 -2.11
C TRP A 23 -3.41 -20.12 -3.38
N PHE A 24 -2.31 -19.72 -4.01
CA PHE A 24 -2.27 -18.93 -5.24
C PHE A 24 -2.55 -19.74 -6.52
N GLU A 25 -2.70 -21.06 -6.44
CA GLU A 25 -3.13 -21.91 -7.56
C GLU A 25 -4.66 -21.89 -7.76
N ASP A 26 -5.43 -21.50 -6.73
CA ASP A 26 -6.88 -21.34 -6.84
C ASP A 26 -7.25 -19.97 -7.44
N GLU A 27 -7.55 -19.95 -8.74
CA GLU A 27 -7.94 -18.73 -9.45
C GLU A 27 -9.20 -18.06 -8.88
N LYS A 28 -10.16 -18.84 -8.35
CA LYS A 28 -11.38 -18.27 -7.76
C LYS A 28 -11.06 -17.59 -6.43
N LEU A 29 -10.16 -18.18 -5.65
CA LEU A 29 -9.66 -17.57 -4.43
C LEU A 29 -8.88 -16.28 -4.74
N LEU A 30 -8.01 -16.30 -5.76
CA LEU A 30 -7.29 -15.11 -6.21
C LEU A 30 -8.22 -13.96 -6.58
N GLU A 31 -9.24 -14.20 -7.41
CA GLU A 31 -10.19 -13.15 -7.78
C GLU A 31 -11.01 -12.65 -6.58
N SER A 32 -11.32 -13.52 -5.62
CA SER A 32 -12.01 -13.13 -4.39
C SER A 32 -11.12 -12.28 -3.46
N LEU A 33 -9.82 -12.59 -3.40
CA LEU A 33 -8.84 -11.87 -2.56
C LEU A 33 -8.42 -10.53 -3.13
N LYS A 34 -8.46 -10.38 -4.46
CA LYS A 34 -7.90 -9.23 -5.17
C LYS A 34 -8.35 -7.86 -4.62
N PRO A 35 -9.65 -7.56 -4.41
CA PRO A 35 -10.06 -6.25 -3.91
C PRO A 35 -9.50 -5.96 -2.51
N ALA A 36 -9.56 -6.94 -1.62
CA ALA A 36 -9.11 -6.83 -0.24
C ALA A 36 -7.59 -6.62 -0.16
N LEU A 37 -6.81 -7.44 -0.89
CA LEU A 37 -5.35 -7.33 -0.93
C LEU A 37 -4.90 -6.03 -1.60
N GLN A 38 -5.51 -5.64 -2.72
CA GLN A 38 -5.17 -4.36 -3.37
C GLN A 38 -5.43 -3.18 -2.44
N GLY A 39 -6.55 -3.18 -1.72
CA GLY A 39 -6.88 -2.13 -0.77
C GLY A 39 -5.92 -2.06 0.42
N LEU A 40 -5.56 -3.21 0.99
CA LEU A 40 -4.59 -3.30 2.09
C LEU A 40 -3.19 -2.86 1.68
N ILE A 41 -2.71 -3.30 0.51
CA ILE A 41 -1.38 -2.94 0.02
C ILE A 41 -1.35 -1.45 -0.34
N ALA A 42 -2.41 -0.91 -0.95
CA ALA A 42 -2.54 0.52 -1.19
C ALA A 42 -2.47 1.32 0.13
N TYR A 43 -3.17 0.86 1.16
CA TYR A 43 -3.09 1.46 2.50
C TYR A 43 -1.67 1.41 3.06
N TYR A 44 -1.04 0.24 3.03
CA TYR A 44 0.31 0.00 3.53
C TYR A 44 1.33 0.93 2.86
N LEU A 45 1.35 0.98 1.53
CA LEU A 45 2.30 1.82 0.79
C LEU A 45 2.02 3.33 0.96
N ALA A 46 0.76 3.71 1.16
CA ALA A 46 0.39 5.13 1.28
C ALA A 46 0.47 5.71 2.69
N HIS A 47 0.33 4.88 3.72
CA HIS A 47 0.15 5.35 5.09
C HIS A 47 1.07 4.68 6.12
N ALA A 48 1.51 3.44 5.90
CA ALA A 48 2.31 2.74 6.90
C ALA A 48 3.70 3.36 7.02
N ARG A 49 4.09 3.71 8.24
CA ARG A 49 5.32 4.45 8.53
C ARG A 49 6.10 3.87 9.69
N LYS A 50 7.42 4.04 9.65
CA LYS A 50 8.33 3.85 10.79
C LYS A 50 9.25 5.06 10.89
N LYS A 51 9.19 5.80 12.00
CA LYS A 51 9.93 7.07 12.19
C LYS A 51 9.75 8.03 11.00
N ASP A 52 8.50 8.26 10.62
CA ASP A 52 8.04 9.12 9.51
C ASP A 52 8.38 8.67 8.07
N GLU A 53 9.21 7.64 7.90
CA GLU A 53 9.53 7.06 6.59
C GLU A 53 8.54 5.95 6.20
N PRO A 54 8.32 5.68 4.89
CA PRO A 54 7.56 4.53 4.43
C PRO A 54 8.05 3.26 5.11
N LEU A 55 7.11 2.42 5.56
CA LEU A 55 7.46 1.17 6.23
C LEU A 55 8.17 0.22 5.26
N ASP A 56 7.68 0.16 4.02
CA ASP A 56 8.28 -0.61 2.94
C ASP A 56 9.65 -0.04 2.51
N PRO A 57 10.72 -0.86 2.49
CA PRO A 57 12.05 -0.38 2.14
C PRO A 57 12.19 0.04 0.67
N VAL A 58 11.47 -0.61 -0.25
CA VAL A 58 11.51 -0.28 -1.69
C VAL A 58 10.76 1.02 -1.96
N ALA A 59 9.59 1.20 -1.37
CA ALA A 59 8.85 2.46 -1.40
C ALA A 59 9.68 3.60 -0.80
N ARG A 60 10.34 3.36 0.35
CA ARG A 60 11.23 4.34 0.97
C ARG A 60 12.33 4.78 0.02
N PHE A 61 12.99 3.84 -0.65
CA PHE A 61 14.05 4.16 -1.61
C PHE A 61 13.52 5.04 -2.76
N HIS A 62 12.44 4.64 -3.41
CA HIS A 62 11.91 5.36 -4.57
C HIS A 62 11.33 6.73 -4.21
N LEU A 63 10.49 6.79 -3.18
CA LEU A 63 9.84 8.03 -2.74
C LEU A 63 10.87 9.05 -2.24
N ARG A 64 11.88 8.59 -1.49
CA ARG A 64 12.99 9.46 -1.05
C ARG A 64 13.78 10.02 -2.23
N ASN A 65 13.86 9.31 -3.35
CA ASN A 65 14.53 9.77 -4.56
C ASN A 65 13.60 10.55 -5.51
N GLY A 66 12.39 10.91 -5.08
CA GLY A 66 11.48 11.77 -5.85
C GLY A 66 10.57 11.03 -6.84
N ALA A 67 10.52 9.70 -6.80
CA ALA A 67 9.55 8.96 -7.59
C ALA A 67 8.13 9.15 -7.06
N GLN A 68 7.14 8.99 -7.94
CA GLN A 68 5.74 8.84 -7.56
C GLN A 68 5.33 7.37 -7.61
N LEU A 69 4.65 6.86 -6.57
CA LEU A 69 3.95 5.57 -6.64
C LEU A 69 2.76 5.70 -7.61
N LYS A 70 2.85 5.06 -8.77
CA LYS A 70 1.94 5.29 -9.89
C LYS A 70 0.82 4.26 -9.98
N ARG A 71 1.14 2.99 -9.76
CA ARG A 71 0.22 1.87 -10.05
C ARG A 71 0.56 0.64 -9.20
N LEU A 72 -0.47 -0.11 -8.85
CA LEU A 72 -0.37 -1.47 -8.32
C LEU A 72 -0.74 -2.48 -9.42
N ASN A 73 0.03 -3.57 -9.49
CA ASN A 73 -0.09 -4.64 -10.47
C ASN A 73 -0.46 -5.92 -9.74
N TRP A 74 -1.75 -6.26 -9.81
CA TRP A 74 -2.24 -7.56 -9.35
C TRP A 74 -1.56 -8.68 -10.13
N LEU A 75 -0.98 -9.64 -9.42
CA LEU A 75 -0.22 -10.76 -10.00
C LEU A 75 0.89 -10.30 -10.96
N GLY A 76 1.54 -9.18 -10.64
CA GLY A 76 2.69 -8.68 -11.39
C GLY A 76 3.94 -9.56 -11.26
N ASP A 77 4.05 -10.31 -10.16
CA ASP A 77 5.08 -11.34 -9.95
C ASP A 77 4.42 -12.64 -9.49
N ARG A 78 4.23 -13.58 -10.42
CA ARG A 78 3.64 -14.91 -10.14
C ARG A 78 4.70 -15.94 -9.72
N SER A 79 5.93 -15.53 -9.44
CA SER A 79 6.93 -16.45 -8.89
C SER A 79 6.57 -16.84 -7.46
N PRO A 80 7.03 -18.01 -6.97
CA PRO A 80 6.88 -18.38 -5.56
C PRO A 80 7.44 -17.30 -4.61
N ASN A 81 8.48 -16.58 -5.02
CA ASN A 81 9.02 -15.48 -4.23
C ASN A 81 8.09 -14.26 -4.20
N GLY A 82 7.49 -13.88 -5.33
CA GLY A 82 6.49 -12.81 -5.41
C GLY A 82 5.29 -13.06 -4.51
N PHE A 83 4.77 -14.30 -4.49
CA PHE A 83 3.68 -14.67 -3.58
C PHE A 83 4.09 -14.60 -2.10
N ARG A 84 5.28 -15.10 -1.74
CA ARG A 84 5.76 -15.03 -0.35
C ARG A 84 6.03 -13.61 0.14
N GLN A 85 6.54 -12.73 -0.73
CA GLN A 85 6.95 -11.38 -0.33
C GLN A 85 5.78 -10.39 -0.32
N SER A 86 4.86 -10.48 -1.29
CA SER A 86 3.84 -9.46 -1.52
C SER A 86 2.53 -9.99 -2.08
N ALA A 87 2.23 -11.29 -1.90
CA ALA A 87 1.04 -11.94 -2.47
C ALA A 87 0.93 -11.74 -4.00
N GLY A 88 2.09 -11.68 -4.69
CA GLY A 88 2.20 -11.47 -6.13
C GLY A 88 1.96 -10.03 -6.59
N MET A 89 1.81 -9.08 -5.66
CA MET A 89 1.64 -7.67 -5.97
C MET A 89 2.97 -7.01 -6.36
N LEU A 90 2.96 -6.25 -7.46
CA LEU A 90 4.05 -5.33 -7.81
C LEU A 90 3.57 -3.89 -7.84
N ALA A 91 4.49 -2.96 -7.55
CA ALA A 91 4.24 -1.52 -7.62
C ALA A 91 5.10 -0.88 -8.72
N ASN A 92 4.52 0.05 -9.47
CA ASN A 92 5.30 0.89 -10.39
C ASN A 92 5.57 2.25 -9.77
N TYR A 93 6.84 2.64 -9.78
CA TYR A 93 7.30 3.98 -9.40
C TYR A 93 7.77 4.71 -10.66
N ILE A 94 7.28 5.93 -10.86
CA ILE A 94 7.68 6.75 -12.01
C ILE A 94 8.50 7.95 -11.56
N TYR A 95 9.57 8.23 -12.30
CA TYR A 95 10.38 9.43 -12.16
C TYR A 95 10.00 10.38 -13.29
N GLU A 96 9.11 11.32 -13.01
CA GLU A 96 8.79 12.41 -13.93
C GLU A 96 9.83 13.52 -13.74
N PRO A 97 10.71 13.83 -14.72
CA PRO A 97 11.86 14.72 -14.52
C PRO A 97 11.50 16.05 -13.84
N ASP A 98 10.41 16.68 -14.27
CA ASP A 98 9.95 17.98 -13.78
C ASP A 98 9.43 17.94 -12.32
N LYS A 99 9.16 16.75 -11.78
CA LYS A 99 8.61 16.55 -10.43
C LYS A 99 9.60 15.92 -9.46
N ILE A 100 10.76 15.40 -9.91
CA ILE A 100 11.70 14.67 -9.04
C ILE A 100 12.12 15.54 -7.85
N VAL A 101 12.58 16.77 -8.11
CA VAL A 101 13.03 17.68 -7.05
C VAL A 101 11.88 18.03 -6.11
N GLN A 102 10.72 18.40 -6.66
CA GLN A 102 9.54 18.74 -5.87
C GLN A 102 9.11 17.58 -4.95
N ASN A 103 9.03 16.37 -5.48
CA ASN A 103 8.64 15.18 -4.73
C ASN A 103 9.68 14.84 -3.64
N HIS A 104 10.96 14.91 -3.98
CA HIS A 104 12.06 14.69 -3.02
C HIS A 104 11.98 15.68 -1.86
N GLU A 105 11.82 16.98 -2.16
CA GLU A 105 11.73 18.00 -1.13
C GLU A 105 10.50 17.83 -0.25
N ALA A 106 9.33 17.55 -0.84
CA ALA A 106 8.11 17.28 -0.11
C ALA A 106 8.25 16.04 0.82
N HIS A 107 8.98 15.02 0.38
CA HIS A 107 9.27 13.85 1.21
C HIS A 107 10.19 14.20 2.38
N VAL A 108 11.32 14.86 2.13
CA VAL A 108 12.34 15.14 3.15
C VAL A 108 11.87 16.19 4.16
N LYS A 109 11.24 17.27 3.69
CA LYS A 109 10.83 18.41 4.53
C LYS A 109 9.47 18.18 5.19
N ASP A 110 8.50 17.71 4.41
CA ASP A 110 7.09 17.67 4.83
C ASP A 110 6.56 16.26 5.10
N ARG A 111 7.37 15.22 4.86
CA ARG A 111 7.00 13.80 5.04
C ARG A 111 5.82 13.39 4.16
N ILE A 112 5.66 14.06 3.02
CA ILE A 112 4.61 13.80 2.04
C ILE A 112 5.11 12.76 1.03
N PHE A 113 4.33 11.71 0.81
CA PHE A 113 4.63 10.70 -0.19
C PHE A 113 3.98 11.10 -1.51
N ALA A 114 4.75 11.12 -2.60
CA ALA A 114 4.21 11.30 -3.93
C ALA A 114 3.49 10.01 -4.37
N ILE A 115 2.16 10.03 -4.32
CA ILE A 115 1.32 8.86 -4.63
C ILE A 115 0.22 9.29 -5.58
N ASP A 116 -0.01 8.50 -6.62
CA ASP A 116 -1.10 8.75 -7.57
C ASP A 116 -2.46 8.61 -6.88
N ARG A 117 -3.40 9.49 -7.22
CA ARG A 117 -4.73 9.52 -6.61
C ARG A 117 -5.45 8.18 -6.73
N LYS A 118 -5.26 7.47 -7.85
CA LYS A 118 -5.88 6.16 -8.08
C LYS A 118 -5.48 5.12 -7.03
N ILE A 119 -4.30 5.25 -6.43
CA ILE A 119 -3.87 4.35 -5.34
C ILE A 119 -4.67 4.66 -4.06
N TYR A 120 -4.90 5.94 -3.75
CA TYR A 120 -5.75 6.29 -2.62
C TYR A 120 -7.18 5.80 -2.81
N ASP A 121 -7.69 5.82 -4.04
CA ASP A 121 -9.05 5.37 -4.35
C ASP A 121 -9.25 3.86 -4.09
N LEU A 122 -8.17 3.06 -4.10
CA LEU A 122 -8.19 1.63 -3.73
C LEU A 122 -8.30 1.40 -2.22
N VAL A 123 -7.91 2.37 -1.38
CA VAL A 123 -7.89 2.19 0.08
C VAL A 123 -9.31 2.02 0.62
N PRO A 124 -9.63 0.93 1.34
CA PRO A 124 -10.93 0.69 1.92
C PRO A 124 -11.37 1.85 2.84
N PRO A 125 -12.64 2.30 2.77
CA PRO A 125 -13.14 3.40 3.59
C PRO A 125 -12.87 3.23 5.09
N GLU A 126 -12.96 2.00 5.59
CA GLU A 126 -12.77 1.61 6.99
C GLU A 126 -11.36 1.94 7.47
N LEU A 127 -10.36 1.82 6.58
CA LEU A 127 -8.96 2.12 6.87
C LEU A 127 -8.64 3.61 6.73
N ARG A 128 -9.47 4.39 6.02
CA ARG A 128 -9.32 5.85 5.93
C ARG A 128 -9.75 6.54 7.23
N ALA A 129 -10.76 6.00 7.92
CA ALA A 129 -11.33 6.60 9.13
C ALA A 129 -10.40 6.48 10.36
N ASN A 130 -9.58 5.43 10.43
CA ASN A 130 -8.67 5.15 11.55
C ASN A 130 -7.33 5.91 11.49
N GLN A 131 -7.23 6.97 10.68
CA GLN A 131 -6.02 7.75 10.59
C GLN A 131 -5.84 8.67 11.81
N PRO A 132 -4.66 8.71 12.45
CA PRO A 132 -4.37 9.74 13.44
C PRO A 132 -4.49 11.12 12.78
N LYS A 133 -5.37 11.98 13.31
CA LYS A 133 -5.56 13.35 12.82
C LYS A 133 -4.20 14.03 12.69
N LYS A 134 -3.88 14.58 11.51
CA LYS A 134 -2.67 15.38 11.29
C LYS A 134 -2.51 16.36 12.47
N ARG A 135 -1.37 16.30 13.17
CA ARG A 135 -0.99 17.34 14.14
C ARG A 135 -1.02 18.67 13.39
N GLN A 136 -2.05 19.48 13.60
CA GLN A 136 -2.03 20.87 13.16
C GLN A 136 -0.84 21.51 13.86
N LYS A 137 0.14 21.98 13.07
CA LYS A 137 1.20 22.86 13.59
C LYS A 137 0.47 24.04 14.21
N ARG A 138 0.52 24.17 15.54
CA ARG A 138 0.12 25.41 16.23
C ARG A 138 0.95 26.51 15.61
N LYS A 139 0.32 27.41 14.84
CA LYS A 139 0.93 28.68 14.45
C LYS A 139 1.28 29.39 15.77
N LYS A 140 2.57 29.65 15.98
CA LYS A 140 3.02 30.66 16.94
C LYS A 140 3.00 32.00 16.22
#